data_AF-A0A0C1J2G6-F1
#
_entry.id   AF-A0A0C1J2G6-F1
#
_cell.length_a   1.000
_cell.length_b   1.000
_cell.length_c   1.000
_cell.angle_alpha   90.00
_cell.angle_beta   90.00
_cell.angle_gamma   90.00
#
_symmetry.space_group_name_H-M   'P 1'
#
loop_
_entity.id
_entity.type
_entity.pdbx_description
1 polymer ?
#
loop_
_entity_poly.entity_id
_entity_poly.type
_entity_poly.pdbx_seq_one_letter_code
_entity_poly.pdbx_strand_id
1 'polypeptide(L)'
;MSMMGKIEAQELQWFAVRVKHKHVGGIRKTMVGGEFETFKDRAGNVRKRRIKGTGKKVFVSEHLMRRAGFEVFLPIEKEMRRKNRFSNEKHLVAKPLIVGWVFVGWPVGENRWHDLMRLDVVSGVMGAGGVPVMIPRSRIARLMRQWGGGMLSPKCHQIMKAGAGYVAGDVVKVPDGPFVDFDCTIIDVSEKAATGVIEIFGRSTPLEIPVEKLPVLDLPGEVAEVVGKEADGDFDPKLSACICGHRAATVTKAKDGFCVTCGNCGRRAAVGSDSIEMARHKWNSWRSGFC
;
A
#
# COMPACT_ATOMS: atom_id res chain seq x y z
N MET A 1 -33.88 4.68 36.83
CA MET A 1 -32.48 5.17 36.97
C MET A 1 -31.72 4.74 35.73
N SER A 2 -31.61 5.64 34.75
CA SER A 2 -30.98 5.35 33.45
C SER A 2 -29.47 5.45 33.59
N MET A 3 -28.77 4.31 33.59
CA MET A 3 -27.31 4.26 33.45
C MET A 3 -26.95 4.31 31.96
N MET A 4 -27.23 5.44 31.31
CA MET A 4 -26.49 5.82 30.12
C MET A 4 -25.12 6.30 30.58
N GLY A 5 -24.19 5.35 30.70
CA GLY A 5 -22.78 5.64 30.94
C GLY A 5 -22.31 6.68 29.92
N LYS A 6 -21.71 7.76 30.42
CA LYS A 6 -21.06 8.79 29.62
C LYS A 6 -20.10 8.10 28.63
N ILE A 7 -20.48 8.06 27.36
CA ILE A 7 -19.53 7.76 26.29
C ILE A 7 -18.76 9.07 26.09
N GLU A 8 -17.82 9.36 26.99
CA GLU A 8 -16.79 10.33 26.67
C GLU A 8 -16.01 9.73 25.51
N ALA A 9 -16.12 10.34 24.34
CA ALA A 9 -15.32 10.00 23.19
C ALA A 9 -13.86 10.29 23.58
N GLN A 10 -13.20 9.31 24.19
CA GLN A 10 -11.84 9.46 24.69
C GLN A 10 -10.96 9.84 23.51
N GLU A 11 -10.32 10.99 23.66
CA GLU A 11 -9.41 11.48 22.66
C GLU A 11 -8.21 10.53 22.56
N LEU A 12 -7.97 9.95 21.37
CA LEU A 12 -6.85 9.04 21.14
C LEU A 12 -5.62 9.80 20.63
N GLN A 13 -4.45 9.41 21.15
CA GLN A 13 -3.14 9.72 20.58
C GLN A 13 -2.64 8.54 19.75
N TRP A 14 -2.05 8.81 18.59
CA TRP A 14 -1.65 7.79 17.61
C TRP A 14 -0.15 7.79 17.38
N PHE A 15 0.42 6.60 17.22
CA PHE A 15 1.86 6.39 17.03
C PHE A 15 2.11 5.35 15.93
N ALA A 16 3.22 5.52 15.20
CA ALA A 16 3.67 4.55 14.18
C ALA A 16 4.63 3.54 14.79
N VAL A 17 4.23 2.27 14.83
CA VAL A 17 4.94 1.17 15.46
C VAL A 17 5.59 0.29 14.40
N ARG A 18 6.89 0.03 14.56
CA ARG A 18 7.64 -0.92 13.75
C ARG A 18 7.46 -2.33 14.29
N VAL A 19 7.05 -3.24 13.43
CA VAL A 19 6.77 -4.64 13.75
C VAL A 19 7.89 -5.53 13.23
N LYS A 20 8.28 -6.54 14.01
CA LYS A 20 9.24 -7.56 13.56
C LYS A 20 8.67 -8.32 12.36
N HIS A 21 9.39 -8.29 11.25
CA HIS A 21 9.07 -9.13 10.11
C HIS A 21 9.79 -10.47 10.25
N LYS A 22 9.17 -11.56 9.78
CA LYS A 22 9.89 -12.82 9.62
C LYS A 22 10.79 -12.68 8.39
N HIS A 23 12.06 -13.09 8.54
CA HIS A 23 12.96 -13.25 7.39
C HIS A 23 12.46 -14.33 6.42
N VAL A 24 11.71 -15.32 6.90
CA VAL A 24 11.20 -16.46 6.12
C VAL A 24 9.71 -16.71 6.37
N GLY A 25 8.92 -16.89 5.31
CA GLY A 25 7.52 -17.33 5.42
C GLY A 25 6.45 -16.23 5.37
N GLY A 26 6.75 -15.08 4.78
CA GLY A 26 5.76 -14.01 4.54
C GLY A 26 5.20 -13.37 5.82
N ILE A 27 4.14 -12.59 5.66
CA ILE A 27 3.51 -11.85 6.77
C ILE A 27 2.63 -12.81 7.59
N ARG A 28 2.86 -12.87 8.91
CA ARG A 28 2.12 -13.77 9.81
C ARG A 28 0.63 -13.37 9.90
N LYS A 29 -0.25 -14.31 9.57
CA LYS A 29 -1.72 -14.20 9.75
C LYS A 29 -2.19 -15.30 10.69
N THR A 30 -3.20 -15.01 11.50
CA THR A 30 -3.89 -15.99 12.36
C THR A 30 -5.39 -15.93 12.13
N MET A 31 -6.09 -17.03 12.39
CA MET A 31 -7.55 -17.05 12.29
C MET A 31 -8.17 -16.77 13.65
N VAL A 32 -8.78 -15.59 13.76
CA VAL A 32 -9.47 -15.12 14.96
C VAL A 32 -10.96 -15.43 14.80
N GLY A 33 -11.56 -16.00 15.84
CA GLY A 33 -12.94 -16.48 15.78
C GLY A 33 -13.09 -17.72 14.89
N GLY A 34 -14.23 -18.40 15.03
CA GLY A 34 -14.55 -19.63 14.31
C GLY A 34 -15.16 -20.67 15.24
N GLU A 35 -16.16 -21.36 14.75
CA GLU A 35 -16.91 -22.35 15.51
C GLU A 35 -16.16 -23.68 15.51
N PHE A 36 -16.32 -24.42 16.61
CA PHE A 36 -15.72 -25.73 16.78
C PHE A 36 -16.83 -26.78 16.81
N GLU A 37 -16.77 -27.69 15.85
CA GLU A 37 -17.60 -28.89 15.84
C GLU A 37 -16.90 -29.98 16.65
N THR A 38 -17.68 -30.69 17.46
CA THR A 38 -17.18 -31.81 18.24
C THR A 38 -17.48 -33.11 17.49
N PHE A 39 -16.47 -33.94 17.26
CA PHE A 39 -16.60 -35.24 16.59
C PHE A 39 -15.97 -36.35 17.43
N LYS A 40 -16.47 -37.58 17.28
CA LYS A 40 -15.86 -38.76 17.90
C LYS A 40 -14.82 -39.35 16.96
N ASP A 41 -13.61 -39.60 17.46
CA ASP A 41 -12.59 -40.31 16.70
C ASP A 41 -12.88 -41.82 16.64
N ARG A 42 -12.08 -42.55 15.86
CA ARG A 42 -12.25 -44.00 15.67
C ARG A 42 -12.07 -44.81 16.97
N ALA A 43 -11.44 -44.24 17.98
CA ALA A 43 -11.25 -44.84 19.31
C ALA A 43 -12.34 -44.38 20.31
N GLY A 44 -13.37 -43.66 19.85
CA GLY A 44 -14.48 -43.18 20.67
C GLY A 44 -14.19 -41.89 21.45
N ASN A 45 -13.00 -41.31 21.33
CA ASN A 45 -12.66 -40.07 22.05
C ASN A 45 -13.31 -38.86 21.37
N VAL A 46 -13.82 -37.96 22.20
CA VAL A 46 -14.44 -36.72 21.76
C VAL A 46 -13.35 -35.70 21.44
N ARG A 47 -13.23 -35.29 20.17
CA ARG A 47 -12.28 -34.28 19.70
C ARG A 47 -13.02 -33.08 19.11
N LYS A 48 -12.41 -31.90 19.18
CA LYS A 48 -12.94 -30.69 18.54
C LYS A 48 -12.15 -30.38 17.28
N ARG A 49 -12.86 -30.06 16.19
CA ARG A 49 -12.29 -29.52 14.95
C ARG A 49 -12.94 -28.19 14.64
N ARG A 50 -12.20 -27.24 14.09
CA ARG A 50 -12.78 -25.99 13.60
C ARG A 50 -13.58 -26.25 12.32
N ILE A 51 -14.79 -25.68 12.24
CA ILE A 51 -15.63 -25.74 11.03
C ILE A 51 -14.96 -24.93 9.92
N LYS A 52 -14.77 -25.54 8.74
CA LYS A 52 -14.17 -24.87 7.58
C LYS A 52 -15.05 -23.70 7.15
N GLY A 53 -14.42 -22.58 6.78
CA GLY A 53 -15.12 -21.35 6.38
C GLY A 53 -15.55 -20.45 7.54
N THR A 54 -15.49 -20.93 8.79
CA THR A 54 -15.74 -20.09 9.97
C THR A 54 -14.44 -19.49 10.50
N GLY A 55 -14.47 -18.17 10.77
CA GLY A 55 -13.35 -17.41 11.32
C GLY A 55 -12.75 -16.38 10.36
N LYS A 56 -12.21 -15.30 10.94
CA LYS A 56 -11.61 -14.19 10.20
C LYS A 56 -10.09 -14.30 10.20
N LYS A 57 -9.48 -14.28 9.02
CA LYS A 57 -8.01 -14.17 8.89
C LYS A 57 -7.60 -12.74 9.24
N VAL A 58 -6.86 -12.58 10.32
CA VAL A 58 -6.36 -11.28 10.80
C VAL A 58 -4.83 -11.34 10.89
N PHE A 59 -4.17 -10.20 10.77
CA PHE A 59 -2.72 -10.12 10.98
C PHE A 59 -2.38 -10.38 12.45
N VAL A 60 -1.31 -11.14 12.70
CA VAL A 60 -0.92 -11.50 14.09
C VAL A 60 -0.57 -10.25 14.91
N SER A 61 0.12 -9.29 14.30
CA SER A 61 0.46 -8.01 14.95
C SER A 61 -0.78 -7.25 15.39
N GLU A 62 -1.77 -7.12 14.50
CA GLU A 62 -3.05 -6.48 14.82
C GLU A 62 -3.76 -7.20 15.96
N HIS A 63 -3.88 -8.54 15.88
CA HIS A 63 -4.58 -9.32 16.89
C HIS A 63 -3.95 -9.20 18.28
N LEU A 64 -2.62 -9.26 18.38
CA LEU A 64 -1.91 -9.20 19.67
C LEU A 64 -1.99 -7.80 20.29
N MET A 65 -1.84 -6.75 19.49
CA MET A 65 -1.95 -5.36 19.98
C MET A 65 -3.39 -5.05 20.44
N ARG A 66 -4.41 -5.50 19.69
CA ARG A 66 -5.81 -5.37 20.12
C ARG A 66 -6.09 -6.15 21.41
N ARG A 67 -5.54 -7.35 21.56
CA ARG A 67 -5.67 -8.16 22.78
C ARG A 67 -5.04 -7.48 24.00
N ALA A 68 -3.98 -6.69 23.80
CA ALA A 68 -3.36 -5.88 24.83
C ALA A 68 -4.17 -4.60 25.15
N GLY A 69 -5.33 -4.39 24.52
CA GLY A 69 -6.21 -3.25 24.78
C GLY A 69 -5.76 -1.95 24.12
N PHE A 70 -5.02 -2.02 23.01
CA PHE A 70 -4.71 -0.87 22.18
C PHE A 70 -5.66 -0.77 20.99
N GLU A 71 -5.96 0.46 20.56
CA GLU A 71 -6.58 0.69 19.27
C GLU A 71 -5.55 0.52 18.16
N VAL A 72 -5.91 -0.22 17.12
CA VAL A 72 -4.97 -0.57 16.04
C VAL A 72 -5.55 -0.18 14.71
N PHE A 73 -4.75 0.49 13.90
CA PHE A 73 -5.04 0.80 12.52
C PHE A 73 -3.91 0.27 11.63
N LEU A 74 -4.26 -0.72 10.81
CA LEU A 74 -3.37 -1.27 9.80
C LEU A 74 -3.97 -1.00 8.43
N PRO A 75 -3.40 -0.08 7.62
CA PRO A 75 -3.87 0.13 6.26
C PRO A 75 -3.58 -1.11 5.42
N ILE A 76 -4.64 -1.71 4.88
CA ILE A 76 -4.58 -2.94 4.10
C ILE A 76 -4.98 -2.64 2.66
N GLU A 77 -4.19 -3.12 1.73
CA GLU A 77 -4.50 -3.17 0.31
C GLU A 77 -4.87 -4.61 -0.07
N LYS A 78 -5.95 -4.78 -0.82
CA LYS A 78 -6.37 -6.10 -1.33
C LYS A 78 -5.84 -6.26 -2.76
N GLU A 79 -4.98 -7.25 -2.98
CA GLU A 79 -4.41 -7.59 -4.29
C GLU A 79 -4.87 -8.97 -4.74
N MET A 80 -5.13 -9.13 -6.04
CA MET A 80 -5.49 -10.41 -6.64
C MET A 80 -4.21 -11.20 -6.94
N ARG A 81 -4.00 -12.32 -6.26
CA ARG A 81 -2.84 -13.20 -6.48
C ARG A 81 -3.28 -14.57 -6.99
N ARG A 82 -2.48 -15.16 -7.88
CA ARG A 82 -2.63 -16.57 -8.22
C ARG A 82 -2.33 -17.44 -7.00
N LYS A 83 -3.15 -18.44 -6.76
CA LYS A 83 -3.03 -19.37 -5.62
C LYS A 83 -1.78 -20.25 -5.72
N ASN A 84 -1.43 -20.62 -6.94
CA ASN A 84 -0.42 -21.60 -7.29
C ASN A 84 0.17 -21.21 -8.66
N ARG A 85 1.43 -21.60 -8.95
CA ARG A 85 2.00 -21.52 -10.30
C ARG A 85 1.23 -22.41 -11.31
N PHE A 86 0.68 -23.54 -10.86
CA PHE A 86 -0.02 -24.53 -11.69
C PHE A 86 -1.52 -24.25 -11.91
N SER A 87 -2.12 -23.29 -11.21
CA SER A 87 -3.53 -22.94 -11.39
C SER A 87 -3.68 -21.45 -11.67
N ASN A 88 -4.50 -21.11 -12.68
CA ASN A 88 -4.86 -19.74 -13.01
C ASN A 88 -5.91 -19.14 -12.06
N GLU A 89 -6.34 -19.89 -11.04
CA GLU A 89 -7.26 -19.41 -10.00
C GLU A 89 -6.62 -18.24 -9.22
N LYS A 90 -7.23 -17.07 -9.37
CA LYS A 90 -6.87 -15.81 -8.72
C LYS A 90 -7.70 -15.66 -7.44
N HIS A 91 -7.06 -15.37 -6.32
CA HIS A 91 -7.72 -15.14 -5.04
C HIS A 91 -7.31 -13.79 -4.44
N LEU A 92 -8.23 -13.19 -3.71
CA LEU A 92 -8.03 -11.88 -3.10
C LEU A 92 -7.18 -12.00 -1.83
N VAL A 93 -6.02 -11.34 -1.82
CA VAL A 93 -5.05 -11.36 -0.72
C VAL A 93 -4.93 -9.96 -0.12
N ALA A 94 -5.25 -9.86 1.17
CA ALA A 94 -4.95 -8.68 1.98
C ALA A 94 -3.44 -8.57 2.25
N LYS A 95 -2.84 -7.42 1.92
CA LYS A 95 -1.44 -7.07 2.16
C LYS A 95 -1.39 -5.70 2.87
N PRO A 96 -0.55 -5.50 3.89
CA PRO A 96 -0.35 -4.18 4.47
C PRO A 96 0.23 -3.21 3.44
N LEU A 97 -0.27 -1.96 3.44
CA LEU A 97 0.21 -0.90 2.56
C LEU A 97 1.68 -0.59 2.83
N ILE A 98 2.04 -0.47 4.12
CA ILE A 98 3.40 -0.21 4.57
C ILE A 98 3.90 -1.44 5.33
N VAL A 99 4.84 -2.17 4.73
CA VAL A 99 5.35 -3.41 5.31
C VAL A 99 6.19 -3.10 6.56
N GLY A 100 5.88 -3.79 7.66
CA GLY A 100 6.61 -3.65 8.93
C GLY A 100 6.17 -2.47 9.79
N TRP A 101 5.11 -1.76 9.41
CA TRP A 101 4.55 -0.64 10.18
C TRP A 101 3.07 -0.86 10.49
N VAL A 102 2.67 -0.47 11.71
CA VAL A 102 1.30 -0.51 12.19
C VAL A 102 1.05 0.79 12.96
N PHE A 103 -0.13 1.38 12.82
CA PHE A 103 -0.52 2.53 13.63
C PHE A 103 -1.27 2.06 14.87
N VAL A 104 -0.87 2.55 16.03
CA VAL A 104 -1.46 2.17 17.31
C VAL A 104 -1.89 3.42 18.04
N GLY A 105 -3.09 3.39 18.60
CA GLY A 105 -3.68 4.48 19.37
C GLY A 105 -4.10 4.05 20.76
N TRP A 106 -4.04 4.98 21.70
CA TRP A 106 -4.57 4.83 23.06
C TRP A 106 -5.01 6.20 23.62
N PRO A 107 -5.79 6.24 24.72
CA PRO A 107 -6.28 7.49 25.27
C PRO A 107 -5.16 8.48 25.63
N VAL A 108 -5.41 9.77 25.37
CA VAL A 108 -4.55 10.86 25.84
C VAL A 108 -4.57 10.90 27.36
N GLY A 109 -3.41 11.11 27.99
CA GLY A 109 -3.25 11.10 29.45
C GLY A 109 -2.72 9.78 30.01
N GLU A 110 -2.78 8.69 29.23
CA GLU A 110 -2.17 7.41 29.61
C GLU A 110 -0.83 7.20 28.89
N ASN A 111 0.21 6.84 29.65
CA ASN A 111 1.49 6.43 29.08
C ASN A 111 1.59 4.90 29.02
N ARG A 112 1.16 4.32 27.89
CA ARG A 112 1.19 2.88 27.63
C ARG A 112 2.35 2.44 26.72
N TRP A 113 3.35 3.29 26.59
CA TRP A 113 4.55 3.07 25.78
C TRP A 113 5.29 1.78 26.15
N HIS A 114 5.57 1.59 27.44
CA HIS A 114 6.34 0.44 27.92
C HIS A 114 5.58 -0.87 27.71
N ASP A 115 4.25 -0.85 27.84
CA ASP A 115 3.41 -2.04 27.61
C ASP A 115 3.43 -2.46 26.14
N LEU A 116 3.43 -1.49 25.22
CA LEU A 116 3.57 -1.76 23.80
C LEU A 116 4.93 -2.41 23.48
N MET A 117 6.01 -1.93 24.11
CA MET A 117 7.37 -2.47 23.92
C MET A 117 7.57 -3.87 24.53
N ARG A 118 6.76 -4.26 25.53
CA ARG A 118 6.76 -5.63 26.08
C ARG A 118 6.23 -6.67 25.09
N LEU A 119 5.46 -6.26 24.08
CA LEU A 119 4.94 -7.18 23.06
C LEU A 119 6.06 -7.63 22.12
N ASP A 120 6.32 -8.94 22.05
CA ASP A 120 7.40 -9.50 21.19
C ASP A 120 7.26 -9.16 19.70
N VAL A 121 6.05 -8.87 19.23
CA VAL A 121 5.83 -8.44 17.85
C VAL A 121 6.36 -7.04 17.54
N VAL A 122 6.56 -6.21 18.55
CA VAL A 122 7.04 -4.84 18.39
C VAL A 122 8.57 -4.84 18.34
N SER A 123 9.12 -4.20 17.31
CA SER A 123 10.55 -3.95 17.20
C SER A 123 10.95 -2.59 17.76
N GLY A 124 10.03 -1.64 17.74
CA GLY A 124 10.26 -0.26 18.16
C GLY A 124 9.14 0.63 17.64
N VAL A 125 9.18 1.91 17.94
CA VAL A 125 8.21 2.90 17.46
C VAL A 125 8.96 4.08 16.88
N MET A 126 8.32 4.74 15.93
CA MET A 126 8.83 5.96 15.34
C MET A 126 8.98 7.03 16.42
N GLY A 127 10.21 7.49 16.60
CA GLY A 127 10.57 8.42 17.65
C GLY A 127 11.85 9.17 17.33
N ALA A 128 12.02 10.35 17.93
CA ALA A 128 13.25 11.11 17.89
C ALA A 128 13.91 11.03 19.28
N GLY A 129 15.19 10.63 19.34
CA GLY A 129 15.92 10.55 20.61
C GLY A 129 15.36 9.53 21.62
N GLY A 130 14.67 8.48 21.16
CA GLY A 130 14.06 7.47 22.05
C GLY A 130 12.68 7.81 22.58
N VAL A 131 12.14 9.00 22.26
CA VAL A 131 10.78 9.41 22.61
C VAL A 131 9.85 9.16 21.42
N PRO A 132 8.70 8.47 21.61
CA PRO A 132 7.76 8.22 20.53
C PRO A 132 7.14 9.52 20.01
N VAL A 133 7.10 9.68 18.68
CA VAL A 133 6.51 10.85 18.03
C VAL A 133 5.03 10.60 17.78
N MET A 134 4.19 11.48 18.33
CA MET A 134 2.76 11.48 18.08
C MET A 134 2.45 11.89 16.64
N ILE A 135 1.48 11.20 16.04
CA ILE A 135 0.97 11.52 14.71
C ILE A 135 -0.23 12.45 14.84
N PRO A 136 -0.28 13.56 14.08
CA PRO A 136 -1.44 14.44 14.07
C PRO A 136 -2.74 13.69 13.74
N ARG A 137 -3.78 13.92 14.53
CA ARG A 137 -5.09 13.25 14.37
C ARG A 137 -5.68 13.44 12.98
N SER A 138 -5.56 14.64 12.42
CA SER A 138 -6.03 14.96 11.06
C SER A 138 -5.42 14.05 9.99
N ARG A 139 -4.13 13.71 10.14
CA ARG A 139 -3.41 12.81 9.23
C ARG A 139 -3.90 11.37 9.35
N ILE A 140 -4.06 10.87 10.58
CA ILE A 140 -4.59 9.53 10.85
C ILE A 140 -6.03 9.42 10.34
N ALA A 141 -6.88 10.41 10.64
CA ALA A 141 -8.28 10.42 10.21
C ALA A 141 -8.40 10.41 8.69
N ARG A 142 -7.56 11.17 7.97
CA ARG A 142 -7.49 11.11 6.50
C ARG A 142 -7.08 9.72 6.00
N LEU A 143 -6.07 9.11 6.62
CA LEU A 143 -5.61 7.78 6.26
C LEU A 143 -6.68 6.69 6.55
N MET A 144 -7.41 6.83 7.65
CA MET A 144 -8.54 5.96 8.01
C MET A 144 -9.71 6.10 7.04
N ARG A 145 -10.06 7.31 6.61
CA ARG A 145 -11.10 7.51 5.58
C ARG A 145 -10.72 6.85 4.25
N GLN A 146 -9.44 6.95 3.87
CA GLN A 146 -8.95 6.37 2.61
C GLN A 146 -8.81 4.83 2.68
N TRP A 147 -8.39 4.27 3.82
CA TRP A 147 -7.96 2.86 3.91
C TRP A 147 -8.69 2.02 4.96
N GLY A 148 -9.63 2.58 5.71
CA GLY A 148 -10.34 1.94 6.82
C GLY A 148 -11.17 0.71 6.43
N GLY A 149 -11.68 0.67 5.19
CA GLY A 149 -12.41 -0.49 4.65
C GLY A 149 -11.53 -1.54 3.94
N GLY A 150 -10.22 -1.29 3.85
CA GLY A 150 -9.31 -2.05 3.00
C GLY A 150 -9.61 -1.81 1.53
N MET A 151 -8.92 -0.83 0.94
CA MET A 151 -9.08 -0.45 -0.46
C MET A 151 -8.58 -1.57 -1.37
N LEU A 152 -9.29 -1.81 -2.48
CA LEU A 152 -8.80 -2.66 -3.55
C LEU A 152 -7.57 -2.00 -4.16
N SER A 153 -6.52 -2.78 -4.41
CA SER A 153 -5.36 -2.28 -5.15
C SER A 153 -5.79 -1.65 -6.47
N PRO A 154 -5.12 -0.61 -6.98
CA PRO A 154 -5.39 -0.08 -8.33
C PRO A 154 -5.43 -1.18 -9.39
N LYS A 155 -4.60 -2.23 -9.25
CA LYS A 155 -4.62 -3.43 -10.12
C LYS A 155 -5.89 -4.27 -9.96
N CYS A 156 -6.44 -4.38 -8.75
CA CYS A 156 -7.72 -5.04 -8.53
C CYS A 156 -8.88 -4.22 -9.09
N HIS A 157 -8.81 -2.90 -8.95
CA HIS A 157 -9.78 -1.98 -9.52
C HIS A 157 -9.75 -2.04 -11.05
N GLN A 158 -8.56 -2.13 -11.65
CA GLN A 158 -8.38 -2.34 -13.09
C GLN A 158 -8.97 -3.67 -13.55
N ILE A 159 -8.71 -4.78 -12.85
CA ILE A 159 -9.29 -6.09 -13.21
C ILE A 159 -10.82 -6.12 -13.01
N MET A 160 -11.34 -5.51 -11.93
CA MET A 160 -12.78 -5.49 -11.65
C MET A 160 -13.55 -4.53 -12.57
N LYS A 161 -12.98 -3.37 -12.92
CA LYS A 161 -13.57 -2.45 -13.89
C LYS A 161 -13.45 -2.99 -15.32
N ALA A 162 -12.32 -3.62 -15.66
CA ALA A 162 -12.18 -4.25 -16.96
C ALA A 162 -13.19 -5.38 -17.16
N GLY A 163 -13.47 -6.17 -16.12
CA GLY A 163 -14.47 -7.24 -16.18
C GLY A 163 -15.95 -6.79 -16.18
N ALA A 164 -16.26 -5.51 -15.95
CA ALA A 164 -17.64 -5.06 -15.71
C ALA A 164 -18.04 -3.76 -16.42
N GLY A 165 -17.18 -3.17 -17.26
CA GLY A 165 -17.37 -1.80 -17.73
C GLY A 165 -17.65 -1.60 -19.23
N TYR A 166 -17.34 -2.57 -20.09
CA TYR A 166 -17.47 -2.38 -21.54
C TYR A 166 -18.82 -2.83 -22.06
N VAL A 167 -19.43 -2.00 -22.88
CA VAL A 167 -20.67 -2.30 -23.60
C VAL A 167 -20.36 -2.39 -25.10
N ALA A 168 -21.15 -3.18 -25.82
CA ALA A 168 -21.14 -3.17 -27.28
C ALA A 168 -21.34 -1.73 -27.80
N GLY A 169 -20.42 -1.25 -28.62
CA GLY A 169 -20.37 0.11 -29.15
C GLY A 169 -19.26 0.98 -28.57
N ASP A 170 -18.56 0.56 -27.51
CA ASP A 170 -17.46 1.31 -26.93
C ASP A 170 -16.21 1.28 -27.83
N VAL A 171 -15.51 2.43 -27.92
CA VAL A 171 -14.25 2.55 -28.65
C VAL A 171 -13.08 2.46 -27.68
N VAL A 172 -12.20 1.49 -27.90
CA VAL A 172 -11.04 1.20 -27.05
C VAL A 172 -9.77 1.13 -27.88
N LYS A 173 -8.65 1.59 -27.32
CA LYS A 173 -7.33 1.41 -27.95
C LYS A 173 -6.81 0.01 -27.69
N VAL A 174 -6.28 -0.62 -28.73
CA VAL A 174 -5.72 -1.97 -28.65
C VAL A 174 -4.42 -1.94 -27.82
N PRO A 175 -4.36 -2.68 -26.70
CA PRO A 175 -3.24 -2.61 -25.76
C PRO A 175 -2.02 -3.45 -26.17
N ASP A 176 -2.21 -4.47 -27.02
CA ASP A 176 -1.18 -5.47 -27.31
C ASP A 176 -1.45 -6.19 -28.64
N GLY A 177 -0.39 -6.60 -29.34
CA GLY A 177 -0.45 -7.29 -30.64
C GLY A 177 0.05 -6.45 -31.84
N PRO A 178 -0.11 -6.95 -33.08
CA PRO A 178 0.35 -6.26 -34.28
C PRO A 178 -0.44 -4.98 -34.61
N PHE A 179 -1.55 -4.75 -33.89
CA PHE A 179 -2.46 -3.61 -34.06
C PHE A 179 -2.47 -2.70 -32.83
N VAL A 180 -1.37 -2.62 -32.07
CA VAL A 180 -1.24 -1.71 -30.92
C VAL A 180 -1.54 -0.27 -31.34
N ASP A 181 -2.21 0.47 -30.44
CA ASP A 181 -2.61 1.88 -30.59
C ASP A 181 -3.68 2.18 -31.66
N PHE A 182 -4.22 1.18 -32.34
CA PHE A 182 -5.39 1.37 -33.21
C PHE A 182 -6.69 1.45 -32.39
N ASP A 183 -7.62 2.27 -32.87
CA ASP A 183 -8.97 2.38 -32.31
C ASP A 183 -9.81 1.17 -32.74
N CYS A 184 -10.35 0.46 -31.76
CA CYS A 184 -11.16 -0.75 -31.93
C CYS A 184 -12.56 -0.51 -31.36
N THR A 185 -13.60 -0.81 -32.14
CA THR A 185 -14.99 -0.73 -31.67
C THR A 185 -15.42 -2.09 -31.16
N ILE A 186 -15.89 -2.17 -29.91
CA ILE A 186 -16.34 -3.41 -29.28
C ILE A 186 -17.70 -3.81 -29.86
N ILE A 187 -17.83 -5.05 -30.34
CA ILE A 187 -19.10 -5.62 -30.83
C ILE A 187 -19.77 -6.46 -29.76
N ASP A 188 -18.99 -7.27 -29.07
CA ASP A 188 -19.50 -8.18 -28.05
C ASP A 188 -18.48 -8.35 -26.91
N VAL A 189 -19.00 -8.53 -25.69
CA VAL A 189 -18.18 -8.67 -24.49
C VAL A 189 -18.60 -9.93 -23.76
N SER A 190 -17.71 -10.92 -23.74
CA SER A 190 -17.82 -12.08 -22.86
C SER A 190 -17.08 -11.84 -21.55
N GLU A 191 -17.29 -12.71 -20.55
CA GLU A 191 -16.58 -12.64 -19.25
C GLU A 191 -15.03 -12.74 -19.37
N LYS A 192 -14.50 -13.24 -20.50
CA LYS A 192 -13.05 -13.53 -20.66
C LYS A 192 -12.40 -12.77 -21.82
N ALA A 193 -13.15 -12.52 -22.89
CA ALA A 193 -12.68 -11.85 -24.10
C ALA A 193 -13.74 -10.88 -24.63
N ALA A 194 -13.28 -9.74 -25.14
CA ALA A 194 -14.10 -8.82 -25.91
C ALA A 194 -13.76 -8.99 -27.39
N THR A 195 -14.78 -9.12 -28.23
CA THR A 195 -14.64 -9.16 -29.68
C THR A 195 -14.86 -7.74 -30.19
N GLY A 196 -13.87 -7.18 -30.86
CA GLY A 196 -13.94 -5.85 -31.45
C GLY A 196 -13.56 -5.87 -32.93
N VAL A 197 -13.86 -4.77 -33.61
CA VAL A 197 -13.50 -4.57 -35.01
C VAL A 197 -12.63 -3.34 -35.12
N ILE A 198 -11.54 -3.50 -35.88
CA ILE A 198 -10.63 -2.42 -36.24
C ILE A 198 -10.82 -2.13 -37.72
N GLU A 199 -10.85 -0.86 -38.08
CA GLU A 199 -10.84 -0.43 -39.46
C GLU A 199 -9.41 -0.09 -39.88
N ILE A 200 -8.83 -0.94 -40.75
CA ILE A 200 -7.48 -0.74 -41.28
C ILE A 200 -7.55 -0.87 -42.80
N PHE A 201 -7.03 0.11 -43.53
CA PHE A 201 -7.03 0.18 -44.99
C PHE A 201 -8.44 0.09 -45.63
N GLY A 202 -9.44 0.67 -44.96
CA GLY A 202 -10.84 0.65 -45.43
C GLY A 202 -11.47 -0.75 -45.39
N ARG A 203 -10.90 -1.68 -44.60
CA ARG A 203 -11.45 -3.01 -44.34
C ARG A 203 -11.66 -3.19 -42.84
N SER A 204 -12.84 -3.65 -42.46
CA SER A 204 -13.17 -4.05 -41.10
C SER A 204 -12.57 -5.43 -40.80
N THR A 205 -11.62 -5.50 -39.86
CA THR A 205 -10.99 -6.75 -39.42
C THR A 205 -11.42 -7.05 -37.98
N PRO A 206 -12.03 -8.23 -37.71
CA PRO A 206 -12.36 -8.62 -36.34
C PRO A 206 -11.12 -9.03 -35.54
N LEU A 207 -11.08 -8.65 -34.26
CA LEU A 207 -10.02 -8.96 -33.30
C LEU A 207 -10.64 -9.41 -31.97
N GLU A 208 -10.08 -10.45 -31.37
CA GLU A 208 -10.39 -10.84 -29.99
C GLU A 208 -9.36 -10.25 -29.03
N ILE A 209 -9.82 -9.45 -28.06
CA ILE A 209 -8.99 -8.83 -27.03
C ILE A 209 -9.32 -9.45 -25.67
N PRO A 210 -8.33 -9.97 -24.91
CA PRO A 210 -8.56 -10.42 -23.55
C PRO A 210 -9.01 -9.26 -22.67
N VAL A 211 -10.12 -9.43 -21.94
CA VAL A 211 -10.70 -8.38 -21.10
C VAL A 211 -9.70 -7.86 -20.06
N GLU A 212 -8.77 -8.71 -19.59
CA GLU A 212 -7.72 -8.32 -18.64
C GLU A 212 -6.77 -7.23 -19.16
N LYS A 213 -6.66 -7.06 -20.48
CA LYS A 213 -5.73 -6.11 -21.11
C LYS A 213 -6.38 -4.78 -21.49
N LEU A 214 -7.71 -4.69 -21.50
CA LEU A 214 -8.41 -3.50 -21.95
C LEU A 214 -8.18 -2.30 -20.99
N PRO A 215 -7.96 -1.08 -21.52
CA PRO A 215 -7.76 0.12 -20.73
C PRO A 215 -9.09 0.67 -20.21
N VAL A 216 -9.19 0.89 -18.89
CA VAL A 216 -10.43 1.34 -18.22
C VAL A 216 -10.98 2.59 -18.92
N LEU A 217 -12.23 2.52 -19.38
CA LEU A 217 -12.94 3.70 -19.87
C LEU A 217 -13.32 4.58 -18.68
N ASP A 218 -12.91 5.84 -18.74
CA ASP A 218 -13.35 6.86 -17.81
C ASP A 218 -14.81 7.18 -18.15
N LEU A 219 -15.75 6.75 -17.29
CA LEU A 219 -17.12 7.25 -17.34
C LEU A 219 -17.08 8.78 -17.15
N PRO A 220 -17.78 9.57 -17.98
CA PRO A 220 -17.79 11.02 -17.85
C PRO A 220 -18.53 11.41 -16.56
N GLY A 221 -17.77 11.61 -15.49
CA GLY A 221 -18.34 11.96 -14.18
C GLY A 221 -17.38 11.91 -13.00
N GLU A 222 -16.22 12.56 -13.11
CA GLU A 222 -15.54 13.31 -12.03
C GLU A 222 -14.18 13.80 -12.57
N VAL A 223 -14.21 14.93 -13.26
CA VAL A 223 -13.00 15.71 -13.56
C VAL A 223 -12.50 16.33 -12.26
N ALA A 224 -11.59 15.65 -11.57
CA ALA A 224 -10.73 16.31 -10.61
C ALA A 224 -9.72 17.15 -11.39
N GLU A 225 -9.93 18.47 -11.40
CA GLU A 225 -8.99 19.45 -11.92
C GLU A 225 -7.61 19.25 -11.29
N VAL A 226 -6.68 18.71 -12.07
CA VAL A 226 -5.27 18.69 -11.72
C VAL A 226 -4.72 20.05 -12.15
N VAL A 227 -4.76 21.02 -11.23
CA VAL A 227 -4.05 22.29 -11.42
C VAL A 227 -2.57 21.98 -11.51
N GLY A 228 -2.04 22.14 -12.72
CA GLY A 228 -0.62 22.05 -13.02
C GLY A 228 0.17 23.08 -12.23
N LYS A 229 1.31 22.62 -11.72
CA LYS A 229 2.50 23.45 -11.64
C LYS A 229 3.63 22.68 -12.29
N GLU A 230 3.92 23.09 -13.51
CA GLU A 230 5.20 22.85 -14.17
C GLU A 230 6.33 23.36 -13.26
N ALA A 231 7.32 22.50 -13.05
CA ALA A 231 8.67 22.91 -12.75
C ALA A 231 9.57 21.88 -13.44
N ASP A 232 10.10 22.29 -14.59
CA ASP A 232 11.12 21.59 -15.34
C ASP A 232 12.30 21.23 -14.44
N GLY A 233 12.70 19.97 -14.49
CA GLY A 233 13.82 19.45 -13.70
C GLY A 233 13.88 17.94 -13.80
N ASP A 234 14.64 17.46 -14.78
CA ASP A 234 15.00 16.08 -15.06
C ASP A 234 15.24 15.27 -13.76
N PHE A 235 14.29 14.40 -13.40
CA PHE A 235 14.28 13.67 -12.13
C PHE A 235 14.87 12.27 -12.33
N ASP A 236 16.20 12.15 -12.15
CA ASP A 236 16.90 10.88 -12.27
C ASP A 236 16.70 10.03 -10.98
N PRO A 237 15.94 8.91 -11.02
CA PRO A 237 15.46 8.20 -9.83
C PRO A 237 16.56 7.53 -8.99
N LYS A 238 17.82 7.54 -9.45
CA LYS A 238 18.98 7.02 -8.70
C LYS A 238 19.55 7.99 -7.67
N LEU A 239 19.12 9.26 -7.65
CA LEU A 239 19.76 10.33 -6.89
C LEU A 239 18.79 11.05 -5.95
N SER A 240 18.01 10.30 -5.16
CA SER A 240 17.14 10.89 -4.14
C SER A 240 17.94 11.60 -3.03
N ALA A 241 17.61 12.87 -2.75
CA ALA A 241 18.20 13.66 -1.68
C ALA A 241 18.05 12.99 -0.29
N CYS A 242 19.00 13.22 0.61
CA CYS A 242 18.88 12.71 1.99
C CYS A 242 17.97 13.60 2.84
N ILE A 243 16.92 13.02 3.42
CA ILE A 243 16.00 13.68 4.37
C ILE A 243 16.56 13.66 5.82
N CYS A 244 17.76 13.11 6.01
CA CYS A 244 18.32 12.83 7.32
C CYS A 244 18.87 14.05 8.08
N GLY A 245 19.04 15.22 7.45
CA GLY A 245 19.44 16.45 8.14
C GLY A 245 20.82 16.45 8.81
N HIS A 246 21.81 15.66 8.36
CA HIS A 246 23.17 15.64 8.94
C HIS A 246 24.17 16.50 8.16
N ARG A 247 25.13 17.12 8.86
CA ARG A 247 26.20 17.97 8.27
C ARG A 247 27.35 17.18 7.64
N ALA A 248 27.61 15.96 8.10
CA ALA A 248 28.76 15.17 7.64
C ALA A 248 28.45 14.56 6.27
N ALA A 249 29.08 15.10 5.22
CA ALA A 249 28.98 14.55 3.88
C ALA A 249 30.35 14.44 3.20
N THR A 250 30.66 13.25 2.66
CA THR A 250 31.87 12.98 1.88
C THR A 250 31.60 13.36 0.43
N VAL A 251 32.46 14.18 -0.17
CA VAL A 251 32.33 14.63 -1.56
C VAL A 251 33.28 13.84 -2.44
N THR A 252 32.75 13.22 -3.49
CA THR A 252 33.53 12.44 -4.47
C THR A 252 33.29 12.97 -5.88
N LYS A 253 34.34 13.02 -6.71
CA LYS A 253 34.23 13.46 -8.11
C LYS A 253 33.51 12.41 -8.96
N ALA A 254 32.54 12.83 -9.77
CA ALA A 254 31.80 12.02 -10.74
C ALA A 254 32.11 12.47 -12.17
N LYS A 255 31.58 11.77 -13.19
CA LYS A 255 31.80 12.12 -14.61
C LYS A 255 31.27 13.52 -14.96
N ASP A 256 30.10 13.89 -14.42
CA ASP A 256 29.41 15.16 -14.72
C ASP A 256 29.24 16.06 -13.47
N GLY A 257 30.28 16.13 -12.62
CA GLY A 257 30.29 17.03 -11.45
C GLY A 257 30.75 16.35 -10.16
N PHE A 258 30.10 16.68 -9.03
CA PHE A 258 30.43 16.11 -7.72
C PHE A 258 29.24 15.38 -7.11
N CYS A 259 29.49 14.24 -6.50
CA CYS A 259 28.51 13.51 -5.71
C CYS A 259 28.78 13.73 -4.22
N VAL A 260 27.72 14.05 -3.48
CA VAL A 260 27.75 14.24 -2.03
C VAL A 260 27.10 13.03 -1.37
N THR A 261 27.84 12.35 -0.50
CA THR A 261 27.38 11.16 0.23
C THR A 261 27.11 11.53 1.68
N CYS A 262 25.89 11.28 2.18
CA CYS A 262 25.60 11.47 3.59
C CYS A 262 26.35 10.45 4.45
N GLY A 263 27.11 10.92 5.45
CA GLY A 263 27.86 10.07 6.36
C GLY A 263 27.02 9.22 7.32
N ASN A 264 25.71 9.50 7.47
CA ASN A 264 24.83 8.72 8.36
C ASN A 264 24.03 7.65 7.59
N CYS A 265 23.32 8.01 6.53
CA CYS A 265 22.46 7.07 5.81
C CYS A 265 23.09 6.47 4.53
N GLY A 266 24.27 6.94 4.11
CA GLY A 266 24.97 6.47 2.91
C GLY A 266 24.33 6.85 1.58
N ARG A 267 23.26 7.66 1.55
CA ARG A 267 22.66 8.16 0.29
C ARG A 267 23.58 9.13 -0.42
N ARG A 268 23.59 9.04 -1.75
CA ARG A 268 24.35 9.91 -2.65
C ARG A 268 23.38 10.82 -3.41
N ALA A 269 23.71 12.10 -3.50
CA ALA A 269 23.10 13.01 -4.46
C ALA A 269 24.17 13.58 -5.37
N ALA A 270 23.87 13.67 -6.66
CA ALA A 270 24.70 14.40 -7.60
C ALA A 270 24.38 15.88 -7.41
N VAL A 271 25.43 16.67 -7.23
CA VAL A 271 25.33 18.11 -7.15
C VAL A 271 26.10 18.65 -8.35
N GLY A 272 25.37 19.18 -9.33
CA GLY A 272 25.98 19.91 -10.43
C GLY A 272 26.69 21.13 -9.88
N SER A 273 28.01 21.09 -9.81
CA SER A 273 28.85 22.18 -9.30
C SER A 273 30.27 22.05 -9.83
N ASP A 274 30.94 23.18 -10.02
CA ASP A 274 32.30 23.23 -10.56
C ASP A 274 33.38 23.08 -9.46
N SER A 275 33.00 23.16 -8.19
CA SER A 275 33.90 23.04 -7.04
C SER A 275 33.32 22.23 -5.88
N ILE A 276 34.22 21.61 -5.09
CA ILE A 276 33.87 20.81 -3.89
C ILE A 276 33.14 21.67 -2.84
N GLU A 277 33.55 22.92 -2.69
CA GLU A 277 32.96 23.85 -1.71
C GLU A 277 31.54 24.26 -2.10
N MET A 278 31.29 24.52 -3.39
CA MET A 278 29.93 24.75 -3.91
C MET A 278 29.04 23.52 -3.73
N ALA A 279 29.57 22.31 -3.94
CA ALA A 279 28.82 21.07 -3.72
C ALA A 279 28.33 20.95 -2.26
N ARG A 280 29.22 21.27 -1.30
CA ARG A 280 28.88 21.29 0.14
C ARG A 280 27.89 22.38 0.48
N HIS A 281 28.06 23.58 -0.07
CA HIS A 281 27.15 24.70 0.17
C HIS A 281 25.74 24.41 -0.37
N LYS A 282 25.63 23.89 -1.61
CA LYS A 282 24.35 23.48 -2.20
C LYS A 282 23.65 22.39 -1.39
N TRP A 283 24.40 21.38 -0.91
CA TRP A 283 23.85 20.35 -0.02
C TRP A 283 23.30 20.93 1.30
N ASN A 284 24.03 21.86 1.91
CA ASN A 284 23.59 22.53 3.14
C ASN A 284 22.40 23.48 2.91
N SER A 285 22.32 24.15 1.76
CA SER A 285 21.21 25.03 1.39
C SER A 285 19.92 24.26 1.09
N TRP A 286 20.01 23.11 0.40
CA TRP A 286 18.87 22.20 0.22
C TRP A 286 18.28 21.71 1.54
N ARG A 287 19.11 21.53 2.58
CA ARG A 287 18.63 21.17 3.92
C ARG A 287 17.78 22.28 4.55
N SER A 288 18.15 23.55 4.39
CA SER A 288 17.39 24.68 4.96
C SER A 288 16.02 24.89 4.31
N GLY A 289 15.79 24.41 3.08
CA GLY A 289 14.49 24.48 2.42
C GLY A 289 13.47 23.41 2.86
N PHE A 290 13.90 22.40 3.63
CA PHE A 290 13.06 21.30 4.12
C PHE A 290 12.81 21.32 5.64
N CYS A 291 13.34 22.33 6.36
CA CYS A 291 13.14 22.52 7.79
C CYS A 291 12.05 23.54 8.08
#